data_AF-A0A1F5MGW8-F1
#
_entry.id   AF-A0A1F5MGW8-F1
#
_cell.length_a   1.000
_cell.length_b   1.000
_cell.length_c   1.000
_cell.angle_alpha   90.00
_cell.angle_beta   90.00
_cell.angle_gamma   90.00
#
_symmetry.space_group_name_H-M   'P 1'
#
loop_
_entity.id
_entity.type
_entity.pdbx_description
1 polymer ?
#
loop_
_entity_poly.entity_id
_entity_poly.type
_entity_poly.pdbx_seq_one_letter_code
_entity_poly.pdbx_strand_id
1 'polypeptide(L)'
;MSKPKDSVKIKVPDHVILQLLTSSEVRMLKNRWQIINLLRDGLSIRGIAKEVKVGTDTVVRVARMFEKGNLGKKVIRPILTRVKTNTPWIFGKSD
;
A
#
# COMPACT_ATOMS: atom_id res chain seq x y z
N MET A 1 -5.10 -15.65 30.03
CA MET A 1 -5.04 -14.19 29.80
C MET A 1 -6.26 -13.78 28.99
N SER A 2 -7.18 -13.01 29.57
CA SER A 2 -8.37 -12.51 28.86
C SER A 2 -7.94 -11.52 27.77
N LYS A 3 -8.51 -11.60 26.57
CA LYS A 3 -8.20 -10.66 25.49
C LYS A 3 -8.67 -9.25 25.90
N PRO A 4 -7.83 -8.21 25.75
CA PRO A 4 -8.23 -6.85 26.07
C PRO A 4 -9.44 -6.46 25.21
N LYS A 5 -10.44 -5.82 25.82
CA LYS A 5 -11.64 -5.35 25.12
C LYS A 5 -11.27 -4.15 24.25
N ASP A 6 -11.49 -4.23 22.94
CA ASP A 6 -11.27 -3.18 21.92
C ASP A 6 -12.18 -1.93 22.08
N SER A 7 -12.65 -1.64 23.29
CA SER A 7 -13.72 -0.68 23.57
C SER A 7 -13.31 0.79 23.45
N VAL A 8 -12.02 1.11 23.36
CA VAL A 8 -11.55 2.51 23.33
C VAL A 8 -10.99 2.83 21.95
N LYS A 9 -11.67 3.72 21.23
CA LYS A 9 -11.14 4.33 20.00
C LYS A 9 -10.08 5.37 20.37
N ILE A 10 -8.82 4.94 20.47
CA ILE A 10 -7.68 5.82 20.74
C ILE A 10 -7.28 6.53 19.44
N LYS A 11 -7.23 7.87 19.45
CA LYS A 11 -6.64 8.67 18.38
C LYS A 11 -5.18 8.96 18.73
N VAL A 12 -4.25 8.31 18.05
CA VAL A 12 -2.81 8.52 18.26
C VAL A 12 -2.34 9.65 17.34
N PRO A 13 -1.62 10.67 17.84
CA PRO A 13 -1.05 11.72 16.99
C PRO A 13 0.05 11.20 16.06
N ASP A 14 0.15 11.77 14.84
CA ASP A 14 1.08 11.32 13.81
C ASP A 14 2.56 11.38 14.23
N HIS A 15 2.95 12.42 14.96
CA HIS A 15 4.33 12.57 15.44
C HIS A 15 4.74 11.45 16.41
N VAL A 16 3.79 10.95 17.21
CA VAL A 16 4.02 9.80 18.10
C VAL A 16 4.20 8.53 17.27
N ILE A 17 3.39 8.34 16.23
CA ILE A 17 3.52 7.19 15.33
C ILE A 17 4.92 7.16 14.69
N LEU A 18 5.42 8.32 14.23
CA LEU A 18 6.76 8.39 13.64
C LEU A 18 7.88 8.11 14.65
N GLN A 19 7.70 8.45 15.93
CA GLN A 19 8.65 8.11 17.00
C GLN A 19 8.63 6.63 17.37
N LEU A 20 7.50 5.94 17.16
CA LEU A 20 7.37 4.50 17.41
C LEU A 20 7.99 3.64 16.31
N LEU A 21 8.23 4.20 15.13
CA LEU A 21 8.75 3.48 13.98
C LEU A 21 10.27 3.63 13.86
N THR A 22 10.92 2.54 13.49
CA THR A 22 12.33 2.60 13.08
C THR A 22 12.47 3.31 11.74
N SER A 23 13.68 3.84 11.47
CA SER A 23 14.00 4.46 10.18
C SER A 23 13.74 3.52 8.98
N SER A 24 13.95 2.21 9.18
CA SER A 24 13.70 1.19 8.17
C SER A 24 12.20 1.01 7.86
N GLU A 25 11.35 1.09 8.88
CA GLU A 25 9.89 0.96 8.74
C GLU A 25 9.29 2.23 8.11
N VAL A 26 9.80 3.41 8.47
CA VAL A 26 9.41 4.67 7.82
C VAL A 26 9.75 4.63 6.33
N ARG A 27 10.96 4.16 5.98
CA ARG A 27 11.36 3.95 4.57
C ARG A 27 10.43 2.95 3.88
N MET A 28 10.07 1.87 4.57
CA MET A 28 9.16 0.85 4.02
C MET A 28 7.77 1.42 3.74
N LEU A 29 7.21 2.24 4.65
CA LEU A 29 5.94 2.93 4.43
C LEU A 29 6.00 3.87 3.22
N LYS A 30 7.06 4.67 3.13
CA LYS A 30 7.30 5.56 1.98
C LYS A 30 7.33 4.79 0.67
N ASN A 31 8.11 3.71 0.59
CA ASN A 31 8.21 2.88 -0.61
C ASN A 31 6.86 2.27 -1.00
N ARG A 32 6.09 1.75 -0.02
CA ARG A 32 4.75 1.20 -0.27
C ARG A 32 3.80 2.27 -0.81
N TRP A 33 3.86 3.49 -0.30
CA TRP A 33 3.05 4.60 -0.81
C TRP A 33 3.45 5.02 -2.23
N GLN A 34 4.74 5.08 -2.52
CA GLN A 34 5.24 5.36 -3.86
C GLN A 34 4.80 4.30 -4.87
N ILE A 35 4.87 3.02 -4.51
CA ILE A 35 4.35 1.92 -5.34
C ILE A 35 2.88 2.14 -5.67
N ILE A 36 2.05 2.51 -4.70
CA ILE A 36 0.60 2.77 -4.93
C ILE A 36 0.40 3.91 -5.92
N ASN A 37 1.16 5.00 -5.82
CA ASN A 37 1.06 6.12 -6.76
C ASN A 37 1.45 5.71 -8.18
N LEU A 38 2.59 5.02 -8.34
CA LEU A 38 3.05 4.58 -9.66
C LEU A 38 2.13 3.52 -10.28
N LEU A 39 1.51 2.68 -9.46
CA LEU A 39 0.45 1.76 -9.88
C LEU A 39 -0.80 2.51 -10.39
N ARG A 40 -1.08 3.71 -9.90
CA ARG A 40 -2.18 4.55 -10.43
C ARG A 40 -1.79 5.22 -11.74
N ASP A 41 -0.52 5.54 -11.90
CA ASP A 41 0.03 6.19 -13.09
C ASP A 41 0.19 5.25 -14.29
N GLY A 42 -0.15 3.96 -14.16
CA GLY A 42 -0.09 3.02 -15.28
C GLY A 42 1.19 2.18 -15.36
N LEU A 43 2.15 2.40 -14.46
CA LEU A 43 3.46 1.75 -14.61
C LEU A 43 3.36 0.23 -14.44
N SER A 44 4.21 -0.48 -15.19
CA SER A 44 4.38 -1.92 -15.04
C SER A 44 5.09 -2.24 -13.74
N ILE A 45 4.80 -3.40 -13.15
CA ILE A 45 5.45 -3.88 -11.91
C ILE A 45 6.97 -3.81 -11.99
N ARG A 46 7.54 -4.21 -13.13
CA ARG A 46 8.99 -4.18 -13.34
C ARG A 46 9.54 -2.75 -13.35
N GLY A 47 8.81 -1.82 -13.97
CA GLY A 47 9.16 -0.39 -13.95
C GLY A 47 9.14 0.17 -12.53
N ILE A 48 8.08 -0.13 -11.77
CA ILE A 48 7.94 0.32 -10.38
C ILE A 48 9.04 -0.24 -9.49
N ALA A 49 9.34 -1.54 -9.63
CA ALA A 49 10.41 -2.20 -8.89
C ALA A 49 11.77 -1.53 -9.12
N LYS A 50 12.06 -1.17 -10.37
CA LYS A 50 13.29 -0.44 -10.75
C LYS A 50 13.32 0.98 -10.15
N GLU A 51 12.20 1.71 -10.24
CA GLU A 51 12.09 3.10 -9.77
C GLU A 51 12.22 3.21 -8.24
N VAL A 52 11.46 2.40 -7.52
CA VAL A 52 11.40 2.41 -6.05
C VAL A 52 12.56 1.61 -5.43
N LYS A 53 13.37 0.92 -6.25
CA LYS A 53 14.49 0.05 -5.85
C LYS A 53 14.04 -1.03 -4.86
N VAL A 54 13.00 -1.77 -5.23
CA VAL A 54 12.44 -2.88 -4.45
C VAL A 54 12.26 -4.13 -5.32
N GLY A 55 12.12 -5.29 -4.69
CA GLY A 55 11.78 -6.53 -5.39
C GLY A 55 10.40 -6.45 -6.05
N THR A 56 10.24 -7.14 -7.19
CA THR A 56 8.94 -7.25 -7.90
C THR A 56 7.88 -7.92 -7.04
N ASP A 57 8.28 -8.85 -6.17
CA ASP A 57 7.42 -9.50 -5.17
C ASP A 57 6.80 -8.50 -4.19
N THR A 58 7.57 -7.49 -3.79
CA THR A 58 7.13 -6.41 -2.89
C THR A 58 6.06 -5.56 -3.59
N VAL A 59 6.29 -5.21 -4.85
CA VAL A 59 5.32 -4.45 -5.65
C VAL A 59 4.02 -5.23 -5.82
N VAL A 60 4.10 -6.52 -6.16
CA VAL A 60 2.92 -7.41 -6.27
C VAL A 60 2.16 -7.51 -4.95
N ARG A 61 2.87 -7.65 -3.82
CA ARG A 61 2.26 -7.72 -2.49
C ARG A 61 1.49 -6.44 -2.17
N VAL A 62 2.10 -5.28 -2.43
CA VAL A 62 1.46 -3.97 -2.22
C VAL A 62 0.26 -3.78 -3.13
N ALA A 63 0.38 -4.15 -4.41
CA ALA A 63 -0.73 -4.09 -5.36
C ALA A 63 -1.94 -4.90 -4.89
N ARG A 64 -1.71 -6.15 -4.44
CA ARG A 64 -2.77 -7.02 -3.90
C ARG A 64 -3.35 -6.48 -2.59
N MET A 65 -2.52 -5.93 -1.71
CA MET A 65 -2.98 -5.28 -0.47
C MET A 65 -3.84 -4.05 -0.76
N PHE A 66 -3.49 -3.29 -1.79
CA PHE A 66 -4.25 -2.11 -2.21
C PHE A 66 -5.60 -2.49 -2.84
N GLU A 67 -5.63 -3.54 -3.68
CA GLU A 67 -6.87 -4.03 -4.30
C GLU A 67 -7.83 -4.67 -3.27
N LYS A 68 -7.30 -5.54 -2.40
CA LYS A 68 -8.11 -6.21 -1.34
C LYS A 68 -8.47 -5.27 -0.20
N GLY A 69 -7.62 -4.29 0.07
CA GLY A 69 -7.71 -3.43 1.24
C GLY A 69 -8.68 -2.27 1.08
N ASN A 70 -9.37 -1.96 2.17
CA ASN A 70 -10.09 -0.70 2.35
C ASN A 70 -9.17 0.55 2.34
N LEU A 71 -7.85 0.40 2.18
CA LEU A 71 -6.89 1.51 2.10
C LEU A 71 -7.25 2.48 0.96
N GLY A 72 -7.53 1.94 -0.24
CA GLY A 72 -7.99 2.74 -1.36
C GLY A 72 -9.36 3.37 -1.12
N LYS A 73 -10.27 2.71 -0.38
CA LYS A 73 -11.63 3.20 -0.12
C LYS A 73 -11.74 4.21 1.02
N LYS A 74 -10.84 4.15 2.02
CA LYS A 74 -10.87 5.00 3.23
C LYS A 74 -10.02 6.27 3.09
N VAL A 75 -8.97 6.24 2.26
CA VAL A 75 -8.02 7.35 2.14
C VAL A 75 -8.17 8.09 0.80
N ILE A 76 -8.71 7.44 -0.24
CA ILE A 76 -8.72 7.97 -1.61
C ILE A 76 -10.15 7.87 -2.16
N ARG A 77 -10.62 8.90 -2.89
CA ARG A 77 -11.97 8.91 -3.48
C ARG A 77 -12.24 7.61 -4.28
N PRO A 78 -13.43 7.01 -4.20
CA PRO A 78 -13.74 5.73 -4.83
C PRO A 78 -13.49 5.70 -6.35
N ILE A 79 -13.57 6.84 -7.03
CA ILE A 79 -13.32 6.97 -8.48
C ILE A 79 -11.84 6.76 -8.87
N LEU A 80 -10.90 6.89 -7.92
CA LEU A 80 -9.45 6.74 -8.11
C LEU A 80 -8.92 5.35 -7.72
N THR A 81 -9.80 4.42 -7.35
CA THR A 81 -9.42 3.07 -6.84
C THR A 81 -9.07 2.07 -7.94
N ARG A 82 -9.36 2.38 -9.20
CA ARG A 82 -8.99 1.51 -10.32
C ARG A 82 -7.49 1.66 -10.60
N VAL A 83 -6.72 0.68 -10.14
CA VAL A 83 -5.33 0.50 -10.56
C VAL A 83 -5.31 0.35 -12.08
N LYS A 84 -4.69 1.30 -12.77
CA LYS A 84 -4.39 1.18 -14.19
C LYS A 84 -3.04 0.50 -14.27
N THR A 85 -2.97 -0.72 -14.77
CA THR A 85 -1.67 -1.38 -14.96
C THR A 85 -1.70 -2.21 -16.22
N ASN A 86 -0.58 -2.24 -16.92
CA ASN A 86 -0.35 -3.11 -18.07
C ASN A 86 -0.07 -4.57 -17.64
N THR A 87 -0.41 -4.95 -16.41
CA THR A 87 -0.17 -6.30 -15.83
C THR A 87 -1.41 -6.87 -15.13
N PRO A 88 -2.55 -7.05 -15.83
CA PRO A 88 -3.83 -7.43 -15.22
C PRO A 88 -3.85 -8.85 -14.63
N TRP A 89 -2.99 -9.75 -15.12
CA TRP A 89 -2.89 -11.14 -14.65
C TRP A 89 -2.59 -11.26 -13.15
N ILE A 90 -1.99 -10.23 -12.54
CA ILE A 90 -1.64 -10.22 -11.10
C ILE A 90 -2.88 -10.25 -10.22
N PHE A 91 -3.97 -9.70 -10.75
CA PHE A 91 -5.29 -9.63 -10.14
C PHE A 91 -6.21 -10.78 -10.60
N GLY A 92 -5.68 -11.76 -11.35
CA GLY A 92 -6.48 -12.86 -11.91
C GLY A 92 -7.48 -12.41 -12.97
N LYS A 93 -7.25 -11.25 -13.61
CA LYS A 93 -8.05 -10.74 -14.73
C LYS A 93 -7.33 -11.09 -16.03
N SER A 94 -8.05 -11.71 -16.96
CA SER A 94 -7.65 -11.84 -18.36
C SER A 94 -7.89 -10.51 -19.07
N ASP A 95 -7.05 -10.16 -20.05
CA ASP A 95 -7.25 -8.99 -20.93
C ASP A 95 -8.63 -8.97 -21.60
#